data_AF-A0A4Q1CD05-F1
#
_entry.id   AF-A0A4Q1CD05-F1
#
_cell.length_a   1.000
_cell.length_b   1.000
_cell.length_c   1.000
_cell.angle_alpha   90.00
_cell.angle_beta   90.00
_cell.angle_gamma   90.00
#
_symmetry.space_group_name_H-M   'P 1'
#
loop_
_entity.id
_entity.type
_entity.pdbx_description
1 polymer ?
#
loop_
_entity_poly.entity_id
_entity_poly.type
_entity_poly.pdbx_seq_one_letter_code
_entity_poly.pdbx_strand_id
1 'polypeptide(L)' 'MQPRVILTDIEGTTSSISFVKNVLFPYARQALPGFVAEHGQRPDVRRWLDTVASEIGGACQDSVVAETLQGWID' A
#
# COMPACT_ATOMS: atom_id res chain seq x y z
N MET A 1 -30.89 -13.11 -24.07
CA MET A 1 -29.83 -12.31 -24.72
C MET A 1 -28.54 -12.52 -23.94
N GLN A 2 -27.39 -12.62 -24.61
CA GLN A 2 -26.09 -12.68 -23.93
C GLN A 2 -25.57 -11.26 -23.66
N PRO A 3 -24.93 -11.02 -22.50
CA PRO A 3 -24.31 -9.73 -22.20
C PRO A 3 -23.15 -9.45 -23.16
N ARG A 4 -23.02 -8.19 -23.63
CA ARG A 4 -21.92 -7.75 -24.49
C ARG A 4 -20.62 -7.48 -23.73
N VAL A 5 -20.73 -7.17 -22.43
CA VAL A 5 -19.62 -6.87 -21.53
C VAL A 5 -19.97 -7.42 -20.16
N ILE A 6 -18.95 -7.91 -19.45
CA ILE A 6 -19.04 -8.29 -18.04
C ILE A 6 -18.04 -7.41 -17.28
N LEU A 7 -18.53 -6.67 -16.28
CA LEU A 7 -17.71 -5.93 -15.33
C LEU A 7 -17.72 -6.72 -14.02
N THR A 8 -16.53 -7.11 -13.56
CA THR A 8 -16.37 -7.86 -12.32
C THR A 8 -15.57 -7.04 -11.32
N ASP A 9 -16.06 -7.03 -10.09
CA ASP A 9 -15.30 -6.60 -8.92
C ASP A 9 -14.26 -7.66 -8.50
N ILE A 10 -13.30 -7.32 -7.63
CA ILE A 10 -12.23 -8.21 -7.18
C ILE A 10 -12.57 -8.83 -5.82
N GLU A 11 -12.54 -8.04 -4.75
CA GLU A 11 -12.63 -8.53 -3.38
C GLU A 11 -14.05 -8.99 -3.01
N GLY A 12 -14.21 -10.29 -2.80
CA GLY A 12 -15.50 -10.91 -2.54
C GLY A 12 -16.29 -11.28 -3.80
N THR A 13 -15.77 -10.96 -4.99
CA THR A 13 -16.39 -11.29 -6.28
C THR A 13 -15.55 -12.31 -7.07
N THR A 14 -14.34 -11.94 -7.52
CA THR A 14 -13.43 -12.87 -8.23
C THR A 14 -12.33 -13.43 -7.32
N SER A 15 -12.16 -12.87 -6.13
CA SER A 15 -11.16 -13.30 -5.16
C SER A 15 -11.69 -13.20 -3.74
N SER A 16 -11.10 -13.94 -2.81
CA SER A 16 -11.57 -13.90 -1.43
C SER A 16 -11.22 -12.57 -0.77
N ILE A 17 -12.23 -11.89 -0.22
CA ILE A 17 -12.01 -10.72 0.65
C ILE A 17 -11.07 -11.07 1.83
N SER A 18 -11.11 -12.33 2.30
CA SER A 18 -10.22 -12.79 3.36
C SER A 18 -8.76 -12.87 2.93
N PHE A 19 -8.46 -13.04 1.64
CA PHE A 19 -7.09 -13.07 1.15
C PHE A 19 -6.44 -11.69 1.26
N VAL A 20 -7.14 -10.63 0.83
CA VAL A 20 -6.64 -9.26 0.97
C VAL A 20 -6.43 -8.92 2.45
N LYS A 21 -7.46 -9.17 3.28
CA LYS A 21 -7.43 -8.82 4.69
C LYS A 21 -6.43 -9.63 5.53
N ASN A 22 -6.34 -10.94 5.30
CA ASN A 22 -5.57 -11.83 6.16
C ASN A 22 -4.20 -12.21 5.59
N VAL A 23 -3.91 -11.85 4.34
CA VAL A 23 -2.62 -12.17 3.70
C VAL A 23 -1.91 -10.91 3.19
N LEU A 24 -2.53 -10.14 2.30
CA LEU A 24 -1.85 -9.01 1.66
C LEU A 24 -1.54 -7.87 2.64
N PHE A 25 -2.51 -7.45 3.45
CA PHE A 25 -2.26 -6.40 4.45
C PHE A 25 -1.24 -6.83 5.52
N PRO A 26 -1.32 -8.03 6.12
CA PRO A 26 -0.28 -8.50 7.04
C PRO A 26 1.12 -8.56 6.44
N TYR A 27 1.26 -9.04 5.19
CA TYR A 27 2.53 -9.04 4.49
C TYR A 27 3.08 -7.63 4.30
N ALA A 28 2.25 -6.71 3.77
CA ALA A 28 2.66 -5.33 3.52
C ALA A 28 3.09 -4.66 4.83
N ARG A 29 2.30 -4.79 5.91
CA ARG A 29 2.62 -4.24 7.23
C ARG A 29 3.99 -4.70 7.72
N GLN A 30 4.28 -5.99 7.59
CA GLN A 30 5.55 -6.57 8.05
C GLN A 30 6.74 -6.13 7.18
N ALA A 31 6.56 -6.10 5.85
CA ALA A 31 7.65 -5.84 4.91
C ALA A 31 7.99 -4.35 4.76
N LEU A 32 7.02 -3.46 4.99
CA LEU A 32 7.12 -2.04 4.61
C LEU A 32 8.32 -1.30 5.22
N PRO A 33 8.63 -1.40 6.53
CA PRO A 33 9.77 -0.68 7.10
C PRO A 33 11.11 -1.10 6.48
N GLY A 34 11.30 -2.41 6.26
CA GLY A 34 12.51 -2.95 5.64
C GLY A 34 12.64 -2.53 4.17
N PHE A 35 11.53 -2.60 3.43
CA PHE A 35 11.49 -2.16 2.05
C PHE A 35 11.84 -0.67 1.91
N VAL A 36 11.26 0.19 2.75
CA VAL A 36 11.55 1.64 2.73
C VAL A 36 13.01 1.92 3.11
N ALA A 37 13.54 1.24 4.11
CA ALA A 37 14.94 1.40 4.51
C ALA A 37 15.91 1.00 3.38
N GLU A 38 15.62 -0.08 2.64
CA GLU A 38 16.49 -0.58 1.58
C GLU A 38 16.32 0.20 0.26
N HIS A 39 15.11 0.68 -0.04
CA HIS A 39 14.74 1.17 -1.37
C HIS A 39 14.26 2.62 -1.40
N GLY A 40 14.15 3.31 -0.27
CA GLY A 40 13.53 4.63 -0.16
C GLY A 40 14.18 5.75 -0.98
N GLN A 41 15.43 5.56 -1.42
CA GLN A 41 16.16 6.51 -2.28
C GLN A 41 16.03 6.19 -3.78
N ARG A 42 15.41 5.06 -4.15
CA ARG A 42 15.14 4.78 -5.56
C ARG A 42 14.10 5.77 -6.09
N PRO A 43 14.27 6.36 -7.29
CA PRO A 43 13.36 7.40 -7.79
C PRO A 43 11.88 6.99 -7.85
N ASP A 44 11.61 5.72 -8.15
CA ASP A 44 10.27 5.15 -8.23
C ASP A 44 9.60 5.00 -6.85
N VAL A 45 10.38 4.81 -5.77
CA VAL A 45 9.89 4.73 -4.39
C VAL A 45 9.86 6.12 -3.74
N ARG A 46 10.94 6.89 -3.89
CA ARG A 46 11.15 8.22 -3.31
C ARG A 46 10.00 9.17 -3.61
N ARG A 47 9.52 9.19 -4.86
CA ARG A 47 8.37 10.01 -5.28
C ARG A 47 7.14 9.78 -4.40
N TRP A 48 6.84 8.52 -4.06
CA TRP A 48 5.68 8.20 -3.24
C TRP A 48 5.89 8.54 -1.78
N LEU A 49 7.08 8.29 -1.24
CA LEU A 49 7.43 8.68 0.13
C LEU A 49 7.36 10.20 0.32
N ASP A 50 7.81 10.98 -0.67
CA ASP A 50 7.74 12.45 -0.64
C ASP A 50 6.29 12.95 -0.72
N THR A 51 5.44 12.26 -1.48
CA THR A 51 4.01 12.58 -1.56
C THR A 51 3.36 12.41 -0.20
N VAL A 52 3.60 11.26 0.46
CA VAL A 52 3.07 10.99 1.81
C VAL A 52 3.66 11.97 2.82
N ALA A 53 4.96 12.23 2.77
CA ALA A 53 5.62 13.20 3.63
C ALA A 53 4.99 14.60 3.52
N SER A 54 4.64 15.03 2.30
CA SER A 54 3.93 16.29 2.06
C SER A 54 2.50 16.26 2.62
N GLU A 55 1.78 15.15 2.48
CA GLU A 55 0.40 15.01 2.99
C GLU A 55 0.33 15.06 4.52
N ILE A 56 1.34 14.56 5.22
CA ILE A 56 1.40 14.54 6.69
C ILE A 56 2.11 15.75 7.31
N GLY A 57 2.32 16.82 6.54
CA GLY A 57 2.86 18.09 7.06
C GLY A 57 4.38 18.25 6.95
N GLY A 58 5.03 17.55 6.02
CA GLY A 58 6.44 17.70 5.69
C GLY A 58 7.38 16.84 6.52
N ALA A 59 7.03 15.56 6.75
CA ALA A 59 7.90 14.66 7.49
C ALA A 59 9.29 14.53 6.85
N CYS A 60 10.35 14.71 7.64
CA CYS A 60 11.73 14.69 7.14
C CYS A 60 12.38 13.29 7.15
N GLN A 61 11.76 12.30 7.81
CA GLN A 61 12.33 10.96 7.99
C GLN A 61 11.44 9.90 7.37
N ASP A 62 12.04 9.02 6.58
CA ASP A 62 11.35 7.92 5.91
C ASP A 62 10.73 6.91 6.89
N SER A 63 11.28 6.77 8.09
CA SER A 63 10.71 5.95 9.16
C SER A 63 9.33 6.46 9.60
N VAL A 64 9.16 7.77 9.73
CA VAL A 64 7.87 8.40 10.10
C VAL A 64 6.84 8.20 8.99
N VAL A 65 7.28 8.28 7.74
CA VAL A 65 6.43 7.99 6.58
C VAL A 65 6.02 6.52 6.56
N ALA A 66 6.95 5.59 6.81
CA ALA A 66 6.66 4.16 6.88
C ALA A 66 5.71 3.81 8.03
N GLU A 67 5.88 4.41 9.22
CA GLU A 67 4.97 4.26 10.36
C GLU A 67 3.55 4.79 10.03
N THR A 68 3.46 5.94 9.37
CA THR A 68 2.18 6.49 8.89
C THR A 68 1.47 5.50 7.96
N LEU A 69 2.19 5.00 6.96
CA LEU A 69 1.66 4.04 6.00
C LEU A 69 1.24 2.73 6.68
N GLN A 70 1.97 2.25 7.69
CA GLN A 70 1.55 1.12 8.50
C GLN A 70 0.25 1.41 9.25
N GLY A 71 0.09 2.62 9.79
CA GLY A 71 -1.16 3.04 10.44
C GLY A 71 -2.35 3.13 9.48
N TRP A 72 -2.14 3.40 8.20
CA TRP A 72 -3.21 3.39 7.19
C TRP A 72 -3.60 1.99 6.69
N ILE A 73 -2.74 0.99 6.91
CA ILE A 73 -3.04 -0.41 6.58
C ILE A 73 -4.05 -1.02 7.58
N ASP A 74 -4.08 -0.50 8.82
CA ASP A 74 -4.93 -0.97 9.91
C ASP A 74 -6.34 -0.34 9.90
#